data_AF-A0AAN7W8L4-F1
#
_entry.id   AF-A0AAN7W8L4-F1
#
_cell.length_a   1.000
_cell.length_b   1.000
_cell.length_c   1.000
_cell.angle_alpha   90.00
_cell.angle_beta   90.00
_cell.angle_gamma   90.00
#
_symmetry.space_group_name_H-M   'P 1'
#
loop_
_entity.id
_entity.type
_entity.pdbx_description
1 polymer ?
#
loop_
_entity_poly.entity_id
_entity_poly.type
_entity_poly.pdbx_seq_one_letter_code
_entity_poly.pdbx_strand_id
1 'polypeptide(L)'
;MYVYYSEEEAEAELYGRRPSVSGPNRTRRRARRAWIVLLAACGFAFAVLLISAIIGNRFPWYSQTWANMLGIALTVCACTQWIPQILTTWHLGHLGSLSLTGMCLQTPYTWIFCISMMLRVGLQGWSVWIVYVLVGSAQLVLIAMGILFAFRPSNTSQEAKDPGPVEDSEGWNAYVRSRAPSNVSQTSPNDAPDERSLLLPRKRPSETRQGVQTVGCMTPTLYMPLRRNCQAFNKCTADFATFAQFLYQAHPYAMSYSREQRAAKRQAEANTLQATESIAADETGPVFFWKPEGEPYSIFCQWYPSPFLDPEVHPTHVFNCAEQCMMYQKALVLATPELEEPSPAQGGKKKGKPSAWITRSNIERARLPQEVLAARKPGLQKAITRKARFTDAQAKEWERTKFDVVVQISYCKYTQHPNLRARLLATGDRELVEASDKDRVWGIGFAAEYAEKNRAEWGSNLLGRALMTAREGLRAEQESEG
;
A
#
# COMPACT_ATOMS: atom_id res chain seq x y z
N MET A 1 -19.62 -12.66 -13.73
CA MET A 1 -18.48 -12.70 -12.80
C MET A 1 -18.22 -11.28 -12.28
N TYR A 2 -18.90 -10.87 -11.21
CA TYR A 2 -18.57 -9.61 -10.53
C TYR A 2 -17.24 -9.81 -9.81
N VAL A 3 -16.19 -9.11 -10.24
CA VAL A 3 -14.99 -8.95 -9.41
C VAL A 3 -15.35 -7.92 -8.34
N TYR A 4 -15.98 -8.41 -7.27
CA TYR A 4 -16.28 -7.60 -6.10
C TYR A 4 -14.97 -7.06 -5.56
N TYR A 5 -14.89 -5.74 -5.40
CA TYR A 5 -13.92 -5.13 -4.50
C TYR A 5 -14.49 -5.42 -3.12
N SER A 6 -14.03 -6.49 -2.45
CA SER A 6 -14.58 -6.84 -1.14
C SER A 6 -14.35 -5.69 -0.17
N GLU A 7 -15.30 -5.43 0.71
CA GLU A 7 -15.10 -4.43 1.77
C GLU A 7 -13.86 -4.79 2.59
N GLU A 8 -13.56 -6.07 2.76
CA GLU A 8 -12.31 -6.55 3.36
C GLU A 8 -11.03 -6.16 2.57
N GLU A 9 -11.02 -6.19 1.23
CA GLU A 9 -9.87 -5.68 0.44
C GLU A 9 -9.79 -4.13 0.50
N ALA A 10 -10.95 -3.46 0.54
CA ALA A 10 -11.03 -2.01 0.73
C ALA A 10 -10.47 -1.60 2.09
N GLU A 11 -10.92 -2.25 3.16
CA GLU A 11 -10.46 -2.07 4.54
C GLU A 11 -8.99 -2.47 4.71
N ALA A 12 -8.55 -3.59 4.12
CA ALA A 12 -7.16 -4.00 4.20
C ALA A 12 -6.20 -3.01 3.51
N GLU A 13 -6.66 -2.31 2.46
CA GLU A 13 -5.90 -1.23 1.83
C GLU A 13 -6.02 0.11 2.60
N LEU A 14 -7.21 0.44 3.15
CA LEU A 14 -7.45 1.59 4.04
C LEU A 14 -6.57 1.55 5.30
N TYR A 15 -6.52 0.40 5.98
CA TYR A 15 -5.70 0.21 7.19
C TYR A 15 -4.26 -0.27 6.88
N GLY A 16 -3.88 -0.34 5.60
CA GLY A 16 -2.52 -0.69 5.15
C GLY A 16 -2.05 -2.11 5.49
N ARG A 17 -2.95 -3.03 5.88
CA ARG A 17 -2.63 -4.42 6.24
C ARG A 17 -2.18 -5.25 5.03
N ARG A 18 -2.77 -5.01 3.84
CA ARG A 18 -2.35 -5.60 2.56
C ARG A 18 -2.58 -4.58 1.44
N PRO A 19 -1.64 -4.40 0.48
CA PRO A 19 -1.90 -3.56 -0.68
C PRO A 19 -2.97 -4.23 -1.54
N SER A 20 -4.10 -3.56 -1.81
CA SER A 20 -5.08 -4.14 -2.74
C SER A 20 -4.41 -4.31 -4.10
N VAL A 21 -4.64 -5.45 -4.72
CA VAL A 21 -4.15 -5.68 -6.09
C VAL A 21 -5.05 -4.94 -7.10
N SER A 22 -6.10 -4.27 -6.61
CA SER A 22 -7.41 -4.14 -7.23
C SER A 22 -8.06 -2.75 -7.09
N GLY A 23 -7.40 -1.72 -6.52
CA GLY A 23 -8.01 -0.39 -6.28
C GLY A 23 -8.71 0.28 -7.50
N PRO A 24 -9.62 1.25 -7.32
CA PRO A 24 -10.74 1.58 -8.24
C PRO A 24 -10.43 1.65 -9.74
N ASN A 25 -9.35 2.36 -10.11
CA ASN A 25 -8.93 2.50 -11.52
C ASN A 25 -8.29 1.22 -12.09
N ARG A 26 -7.69 0.37 -11.24
CA ARG A 26 -7.25 -0.98 -11.59
C ARG A 26 -8.43 -1.96 -11.60
N THR A 27 -9.41 -1.85 -10.70
CA THR A 27 -10.66 -2.64 -10.78
C THR A 27 -11.39 -2.37 -12.08
N ARG A 28 -11.61 -1.10 -12.48
CA ARG A 28 -12.22 -0.78 -13.78
C ARG A 28 -11.44 -1.36 -14.97
N ARG A 29 -10.10 -1.28 -14.97
CA ARG A 29 -9.27 -1.88 -16.04
C ARG A 29 -9.30 -3.41 -16.03
N ARG A 30 -9.33 -4.05 -14.85
CA ARG A 30 -9.46 -5.51 -14.69
C ARG A 30 -10.85 -5.99 -15.07
N ALA A 31 -11.91 -5.31 -14.62
CA ALA A 31 -13.29 -5.57 -15.01
C ALA A 31 -13.47 -5.42 -16.51
N ARG A 32 -12.94 -4.35 -17.15
CA ARG A 32 -12.95 -4.21 -18.62
C ARG A 32 -12.24 -5.38 -19.31
N ARG A 33 -11.07 -5.81 -18.82
CA ARG A 33 -10.36 -6.99 -19.35
C ARG A 33 -11.13 -8.29 -19.12
N ALA A 34 -11.75 -8.47 -17.95
CA ALA A 34 -12.57 -9.63 -17.62
C ALA A 34 -13.85 -9.69 -18.47
N TRP A 35 -14.49 -8.56 -18.73
CA TRP A 35 -15.60 -8.45 -19.68
C TRP A 35 -15.17 -8.76 -21.11
N ILE A 36 -13.99 -8.29 -21.55
CA ILE A 36 -13.44 -8.66 -22.88
C ILE A 36 -13.19 -10.18 -22.96
N VAL A 37 -12.58 -10.79 -21.94
CA VAL A 37 -12.34 -12.24 -21.88
C VAL A 37 -13.65 -13.02 -21.82
N LEU A 38 -14.64 -12.57 -21.05
CA LEU A 38 -15.96 -13.18 -20.96
C LEU A 38 -16.71 -13.10 -22.30
N LEU A 39 -16.73 -11.93 -22.95
CA LEU A 39 -17.34 -11.76 -24.27
C LEU A 39 -16.64 -12.62 -25.33
N ALA A 40 -15.31 -12.72 -25.29
CA ALA A 40 -14.56 -13.61 -26.17
C ALA A 40 -14.89 -15.10 -25.93
N ALA A 41 -15.00 -15.52 -24.66
CA ALA A 41 -15.37 -16.89 -24.29
C ALA A 41 -16.82 -17.22 -24.68
N CYS A 42 -17.77 -16.31 -24.44
CA CYS A 42 -19.16 -16.44 -24.87
C CYS A 42 -19.28 -16.46 -26.40
N GLY A 43 -18.53 -15.61 -27.11
CA GLY A 43 -18.47 -15.59 -28.57
C GLY A 43 -17.90 -16.88 -29.15
N PHE A 44 -16.83 -17.42 -28.55
CA PHE A 44 -16.27 -18.71 -28.93
C PHE A 44 -17.26 -19.86 -28.69
N ALA A 45 -17.90 -19.91 -27.52
CA ALA A 45 -18.92 -20.92 -27.22
C ALA A 45 -20.12 -20.83 -28.19
N PHE A 46 -20.59 -19.62 -28.50
CA PHE A 46 -21.64 -19.40 -29.49
C PHE A 46 -21.22 -19.86 -30.90
N ALA A 47 -19.99 -19.56 -31.32
CA ALA A 47 -19.46 -20.02 -32.61
C ALA A 47 -19.38 -21.56 -32.68
N VAL A 48 -18.91 -22.22 -31.62
CA VAL A 48 -18.89 -23.70 -31.55
C VAL A 48 -20.30 -24.27 -31.62
N LEU A 49 -21.27 -23.70 -30.90
CA LEU A 49 -22.68 -24.13 -30.95
C LEU A 49 -23.30 -23.91 -32.34
N LEU A 50 -23.05 -22.76 -32.97
CA LEU A 50 -23.54 -22.44 -34.32
C LEU A 50 -22.97 -23.38 -35.38
N ILE A 51 -21.65 -23.63 -35.35
CA ILE A 51 -21.00 -24.59 -36.26
C ILE A 51 -21.53 -26.00 -36.02
N SER A 52 -21.71 -26.41 -34.75
CA SER A 52 -22.26 -27.72 -34.41
C SER A 52 -23.70 -27.90 -34.91
N ALA A 53 -24.53 -26.86 -34.82
CA ALA A 53 -25.89 -26.86 -35.35
C ALA A 53 -25.92 -26.91 -36.90
N ILE A 54 -25.03 -26.19 -37.57
CA ILE A 54 -24.89 -26.22 -39.03
C ILE A 54 -24.44 -27.63 -39.49
N ILE A 55 -23.44 -28.21 -38.85
CA ILE A 55 -22.97 -29.56 -39.18
C ILE A 55 -24.08 -30.59 -38.91
N GLY A 56 -24.71 -30.57 -37.73
CA GLY A 56 -25.76 -31.53 -37.37
C GLY A 56 -26.98 -31.47 -38.29
N ASN A 57 -27.41 -30.28 -38.70
CA ASN A 57 -28.61 -30.10 -39.53
C ASN A 57 -28.33 -30.19 -41.05
N ARG A 58 -27.11 -29.86 -41.50
CA ARG A 58 -26.81 -29.73 -42.95
C ARG A 58 -25.83 -30.76 -43.48
N PHE A 59 -24.96 -31.31 -42.63
CA PHE A 59 -23.92 -32.28 -42.99
C PHE A 59 -23.75 -33.34 -41.88
N PRO A 60 -24.83 -34.08 -41.51
CA PRO A 60 -24.83 -34.94 -40.31
C PRO A 60 -23.71 -35.98 -40.29
N TRP A 61 -23.24 -36.44 -41.46
CA TRP A 61 -22.11 -37.38 -41.61
C TRP A 61 -20.77 -36.83 -41.10
N TYR A 62 -20.57 -35.51 -41.01
CA TYR A 62 -19.36 -34.92 -40.41
C TYR A 62 -19.44 -34.72 -38.90
N SER A 63 -20.60 -34.94 -38.27
CA SER A 63 -20.81 -34.67 -36.83
C SER A 63 -19.85 -35.44 -35.94
N GLN A 64 -19.55 -36.71 -36.27
CA GLN A 64 -18.62 -37.54 -35.49
C GLN A 64 -17.18 -37.01 -35.59
N THR A 65 -16.74 -36.62 -36.79
CA THR A 65 -15.41 -36.02 -37.00
C THR A 65 -15.28 -34.70 -36.25
N TRP A 66 -16.31 -33.85 -36.29
CA TRP A 66 -16.36 -32.59 -35.55
C TRP A 66 -16.28 -32.81 -34.03
N ALA A 67 -17.06 -33.75 -33.48
CA ALA A 67 -17.01 -34.12 -32.07
C ALA A 67 -15.61 -34.63 -31.67
N ASN A 68 -14.98 -35.46 -32.52
CA ASN A 68 -13.62 -35.94 -32.28
C ASN A 68 -12.59 -34.80 -32.24
N MET A 69 -12.67 -33.81 -33.15
CA MET A 69 -11.77 -32.66 -33.14
C MET A 69 -11.93 -31.80 -31.87
N LEU A 70 -13.17 -31.55 -31.43
CA LEU A 70 -13.44 -30.82 -30.18
C LEU A 70 -12.93 -31.59 -28.95
N GLY A 71 -13.15 -32.92 -28.90
CA GLY A 71 -12.65 -33.78 -27.82
C GLY A 71 -11.13 -33.74 -27.70
N ILE A 72 -10.41 -33.91 -28.81
CA ILE A 72 -8.94 -33.83 -28.86
C ILE A 72 -8.45 -32.45 -28.42
N ALA A 73 -9.06 -31.36 -28.89
CA ALA A 73 -8.69 -30.01 -28.49
C ALA A 73 -8.87 -29.79 -26.98
N LEU A 74 -10.00 -30.25 -26.41
CA LEU A 74 -10.25 -30.21 -24.97
C LEU A 74 -9.21 -31.03 -24.18
N THR A 75 -8.84 -32.22 -24.66
CA THR A 75 -7.79 -33.04 -24.04
C THR A 75 -6.44 -32.34 -24.03
N VAL A 76 -6.03 -31.69 -25.12
CA VAL A 76 -4.77 -30.91 -25.18
C VAL A 76 -4.80 -29.72 -24.21
N CYS A 77 -5.94 -29.01 -24.12
CA CYS A 77 -6.11 -27.94 -23.13
C CYS A 77 -6.02 -28.47 -21.69
N ALA A 78 -6.62 -29.62 -21.40
CA ALA A 78 -6.54 -30.26 -20.09
C ALA A 78 -5.10 -30.66 -19.73
N CYS A 79 -4.34 -31.31 -20.64
CA CYS A 79 -2.92 -31.59 -20.45
C CYS A 79 -2.13 -30.34 -20.08
N THR A 80 -2.37 -29.23 -20.79
CA THR A 80 -1.69 -27.94 -20.58
C THR A 80 -2.00 -27.32 -19.20
N GLN A 81 -3.15 -27.63 -18.60
CA GLN A 81 -3.53 -27.15 -17.26
C GLN A 81 -3.00 -28.07 -16.15
N TRP A 82 -3.24 -29.38 -16.28
CA TRP A 82 -3.02 -30.34 -15.20
C TRP A 82 -1.57 -30.82 -15.08
N ILE A 83 -0.82 -30.95 -16.18
CA ILE A 83 0.57 -31.43 -16.12
C ILE A 83 1.49 -30.42 -15.39
N PRO A 84 1.50 -29.11 -15.73
CA PRO A 84 2.32 -28.15 -15.00
C PRO A 84 1.93 -28.03 -13.52
N GLN A 85 0.64 -28.17 -13.20
CA GLN A 85 0.16 -28.16 -11.81
C GLN A 85 0.74 -29.34 -11.02
N ILE A 86 0.65 -30.57 -11.53
CA ILE A 86 1.20 -31.78 -10.88
C ILE A 86 2.71 -31.64 -10.66
N LEU A 87 3.45 -31.23 -11.70
CA LEU A 87 4.91 -31.05 -11.62
C LEU A 87 5.31 -29.96 -10.61
N THR A 88 4.55 -28.86 -10.55
CA THR A 88 4.80 -27.76 -9.61
C THR A 88 4.51 -28.20 -8.18
N THR A 89 3.37 -28.86 -7.92
CA THR A 89 3.03 -29.42 -6.59
C THR A 89 4.05 -30.47 -6.15
N TRP A 90 4.58 -31.29 -7.06
CA TRP A 90 5.66 -32.25 -6.75
C TRP A 90 6.95 -31.54 -6.36
N HIS A 91 7.35 -30.50 -7.10
CA HIS A 91 8.59 -29.76 -6.84
C HIS A 91 8.54 -28.92 -5.55
N LEU A 92 7.36 -28.37 -5.22
CA LEU A 92 7.15 -27.60 -3.99
C LEU A 92 7.11 -28.50 -2.74
N GLY A 93 6.61 -29.74 -2.83
CA GLY A 93 6.48 -30.64 -1.68
C GLY A 93 5.29 -30.32 -0.76
N HIS A 94 4.41 -29.40 -1.16
CA HIS A 94 3.14 -29.09 -0.49
C HIS A 94 2.06 -28.68 -1.52
N LEU A 95 0.79 -28.75 -1.12
CA LEU A 95 -0.37 -28.44 -1.98
C LEU A 95 -0.58 -26.95 -2.29
N GLY A 96 0.11 -26.04 -1.58
CA GLY A 96 -0.11 -24.60 -1.66
C GLY A 96 -1.55 -24.21 -1.33
N SER A 97 -2.20 -23.43 -2.20
CA SER A 97 -3.60 -22.99 -2.05
C SER A 97 -4.65 -23.99 -2.57
N LEU A 98 -4.25 -25.21 -2.92
CA LEU A 98 -5.15 -26.22 -3.50
C LEU A 98 -5.90 -26.97 -2.39
N SER A 99 -7.24 -26.87 -2.36
CA SER A 99 -8.05 -27.50 -1.32
C SER A 99 -8.16 -29.01 -1.52
N LEU A 100 -7.47 -29.79 -0.69
CA LEU A 100 -7.57 -31.26 -0.67
C LEU A 100 -9.04 -31.70 -0.47
N THR A 101 -9.77 -31.07 0.45
CA THR A 101 -11.19 -31.33 0.71
C THR A 101 -12.05 -31.10 -0.54
N GLY A 102 -11.82 -29.99 -1.26
CA GLY A 102 -12.52 -29.69 -2.51
C GLY A 102 -12.23 -30.74 -3.60
N MET A 103 -10.98 -31.19 -3.71
CA MET A 103 -10.61 -32.25 -4.66
C MET A 103 -11.23 -33.60 -4.30
N CYS A 104 -11.23 -33.99 -3.02
CA CYS A 104 -11.85 -35.23 -2.56
C CYS A 104 -13.37 -35.27 -2.79
N LEU A 105 -14.05 -34.11 -2.75
CA LEU A 105 -15.48 -34.00 -3.09
C LEU A 105 -15.72 -34.00 -4.61
N GLN A 106 -14.86 -33.35 -5.40
CA GLN A 106 -15.05 -33.24 -6.86
C GLN A 106 -14.67 -34.50 -7.63
N THR A 107 -13.59 -35.18 -7.23
CA THR A 107 -13.04 -36.36 -7.93
C THR A 107 -14.06 -37.48 -8.15
N PRO A 108 -14.85 -37.94 -7.14
CA PRO A 108 -15.85 -38.97 -7.37
C PRO A 108 -16.93 -38.53 -8.36
N TYR A 109 -17.33 -37.24 -8.37
CA TYR A 109 -18.26 -36.72 -9.37
C TYR A 109 -17.69 -36.81 -10.80
N THR A 110 -16.41 -36.43 -11.00
CA THR A 110 -15.73 -36.56 -12.30
C THR A 110 -15.78 -38.01 -12.80
N TRP A 111 -15.48 -38.98 -11.94
CA TRP A 111 -15.47 -40.40 -12.30
C TRP A 111 -16.87 -40.98 -12.54
N ILE A 112 -17.86 -40.65 -11.71
CA ILE A 112 -19.27 -41.07 -11.90
C ILE A 112 -19.80 -40.53 -13.24
N PHE A 113 -19.53 -39.26 -13.55
CA PHE A 113 -19.93 -38.66 -14.82
C PHE A 113 -19.21 -39.28 -16.02
N CYS A 114 -17.90 -39.55 -15.90
CA CYS A 114 -17.13 -40.25 -16.91
C CYS A 114 -17.71 -41.63 -17.23
N ILE A 115 -17.94 -42.45 -16.20
CA ILE A 115 -18.52 -43.79 -16.35
C ILE A 115 -19.93 -43.71 -16.95
N SER A 116 -20.74 -42.73 -16.53
CA SER A 116 -22.07 -42.50 -17.13
C SER A 116 -21.99 -42.18 -18.63
N MET A 117 -21.01 -41.38 -19.06
CA MET A 117 -20.80 -41.10 -20.49
C MET A 117 -20.24 -42.29 -21.27
N MET A 118 -19.34 -43.08 -20.68
CA MET A 118 -18.84 -44.33 -21.28
C MET A 118 -19.99 -45.32 -21.53
N LEU A 119 -20.92 -45.46 -20.57
CA LEU A 119 -22.08 -46.34 -20.71
C LEU A 119 -23.13 -45.81 -21.69
N ARG A 120 -23.31 -44.49 -21.81
CA ARG A 120 -24.32 -43.86 -22.69
C ARG A 120 -23.89 -43.77 -24.15
N VAL A 121 -22.63 -43.40 -24.41
CA VAL A 121 -22.12 -43.13 -25.78
C VAL A 121 -21.23 -44.27 -26.31
N GLY A 122 -20.82 -45.19 -25.42
CA GLY A 122 -20.01 -46.35 -25.77
C GLY A 122 -18.59 -46.02 -26.24
N LEU A 123 -17.96 -46.99 -26.89
CA LEU A 123 -16.58 -46.86 -27.40
C LEU A 123 -16.47 -45.91 -28.61
N GLN A 124 -17.54 -45.72 -29.38
CA GLN A 124 -17.54 -44.79 -30.52
C GLN A 124 -17.46 -43.32 -30.07
N GLY A 125 -18.00 -43.01 -28.89
CA GLY A 125 -17.92 -41.69 -28.26
C GLY A 125 -16.64 -41.41 -27.46
N TRP A 126 -15.54 -42.13 -27.70
CA TRP A 126 -14.32 -42.06 -26.87
C TRP A 126 -13.79 -40.64 -26.65
N SER A 127 -13.84 -39.80 -27.67
CA SER A 127 -13.39 -38.41 -27.65
C SER A 127 -14.16 -37.53 -26.66
N VAL A 128 -15.39 -37.90 -26.30
CA VAL A 128 -16.24 -37.19 -25.34
C VAL A 128 -15.87 -37.54 -23.90
N TRP A 129 -15.57 -38.80 -23.60
CA TRP A 129 -15.28 -39.24 -22.23
C TRP A 129 -13.79 -39.27 -21.86
N ILE A 130 -12.87 -39.37 -22.83
CA ILE A 130 -11.42 -39.48 -22.56
C ILE A 130 -10.85 -38.28 -21.78
N VAL A 131 -11.40 -37.09 -21.97
CA VAL A 131 -10.99 -35.88 -21.21
C VAL A 131 -11.32 -36.01 -19.72
N TYR A 132 -12.41 -36.67 -19.35
CA TYR A 132 -12.77 -36.88 -17.93
C TYR A 132 -11.94 -37.99 -17.29
N VAL A 133 -11.52 -39.01 -18.05
CA VAL A 133 -10.51 -39.99 -17.59
C VAL A 133 -9.21 -39.25 -17.26
N LEU A 134 -8.72 -38.40 -18.17
CA LEU A 134 -7.47 -37.65 -17.95
C LEU A 134 -7.55 -36.71 -16.74
N VAL A 135 -8.62 -35.91 -16.64
CA VAL A 135 -8.82 -34.98 -15.51
C VAL A 135 -9.03 -35.74 -14.20
N GLY A 136 -9.84 -36.80 -14.20
CA GLY A 136 -10.08 -37.64 -13.01
C GLY A 136 -8.83 -38.36 -12.52
N SER A 137 -7.96 -38.83 -13.42
CA SER A 137 -6.66 -39.40 -13.07
C SER A 137 -5.70 -38.35 -12.52
N ALA A 138 -5.63 -37.16 -13.13
CA ALA A 138 -4.83 -36.04 -12.62
C ALA A 138 -5.26 -35.59 -11.21
N GLN A 139 -6.57 -35.56 -10.96
CA GLN A 139 -7.15 -35.26 -9.64
C GLN A 139 -6.75 -36.33 -8.60
N LEU A 140 -6.82 -37.62 -8.94
CA LEU A 140 -6.38 -38.71 -8.05
C LEU A 140 -4.89 -38.64 -7.72
N VAL A 141 -4.02 -38.32 -8.69
CA VAL A 141 -2.58 -38.14 -8.47
C VAL A 141 -2.31 -37.01 -7.46
N LEU A 142 -3.00 -35.87 -7.60
CA LEU A 142 -2.86 -34.75 -6.67
C LEU A 142 -3.38 -35.06 -5.27
N ILE A 143 -4.48 -35.81 -5.14
CA ILE A 143 -4.97 -36.30 -3.84
C ILE A 143 -3.94 -37.22 -3.20
N ALA A 144 -3.39 -38.19 -3.94
CA ALA A 144 -2.38 -39.10 -3.45
C ALA A 144 -1.11 -38.36 -2.97
N MET A 145 -0.62 -37.40 -3.75
CA MET A 145 0.50 -36.53 -3.36
C MET A 145 0.18 -35.70 -2.10
N GLY A 146 -1.04 -35.14 -2.02
CA GLY A 146 -1.50 -34.39 -0.86
C GLY A 146 -1.51 -35.21 0.43
N ILE A 147 -1.98 -36.46 0.34
CA ILE A 147 -1.97 -37.42 1.45
C ILE A 147 -0.53 -37.81 1.83
N LEU A 148 0.34 -38.09 0.84
CA LEU A 148 1.75 -38.41 1.08
C LEU A 148 2.52 -37.27 1.78
N PHE A 149 2.21 -36.01 1.45
CA PHE A 149 2.81 -34.85 2.11
C PHE A 149 2.28 -34.65 3.54
N ALA A 150 0.99 -34.91 3.79
CA ALA A 150 0.42 -34.84 5.13
C ALA A 150 0.99 -35.90 6.10
N PHE A 151 1.44 -37.04 5.59
CA PHE A 151 2.04 -38.12 6.39
C PHE A 151 3.57 -38.05 6.53
N ARG A 152 4.24 -37.01 6.02
CA ARG A 152 5.71 -36.87 6.13
C ARG A 152 6.07 -36.18 7.46
N PRO A 153 6.67 -36.88 8.45
CA PRO A 153 6.99 -36.28 9.74
C PRO A 153 8.06 -35.18 9.62
N SER A 154 7.81 -34.04 10.26
CA SER A 154 8.71 -32.88 10.30
C SER A 154 9.91 -33.14 11.21
N ASN A 155 11.02 -33.58 10.63
CA ASN A 155 12.24 -33.93 11.37
C ASN A 155 13.09 -32.68 11.70
N THR A 156 12.52 -31.71 12.43
CA THR A 156 13.17 -30.42 12.74
C THR A 156 12.79 -29.94 14.14
N SER A 157 13.22 -30.72 15.14
CA SER A 157 13.15 -30.36 16.57
C SER A 157 14.52 -30.52 17.23
N GLN A 158 15.51 -29.73 16.80
CA GLN A 158 16.82 -29.62 17.45
C GLN A 158 17.39 -28.20 17.34
N GLU A 159 16.82 -27.26 18.11
CA GLU A 159 17.55 -26.11 18.66
C GLU A 159 16.74 -25.47 19.82
N ALA A 160 16.74 -26.15 20.97
CA ALA A 160 16.17 -25.66 22.22
C ALA A 160 17.01 -26.11 23.42
N LYS A 161 17.85 -25.20 23.92
CA LYS A 161 18.66 -25.22 25.16
C LYS A 161 19.09 -23.77 25.42
N ASP A 162 19.09 -23.20 26.63
CA ASP A 162 18.61 -23.62 27.96
C ASP A 162 18.06 -22.35 28.66
N PRO A 163 17.05 -22.43 29.56
CA PRO A 163 16.71 -21.33 30.46
C PRO A 163 17.42 -21.46 31.81
N GLY A 164 18.18 -20.44 32.20
CA GLY A 164 18.64 -20.26 33.59
C GLY A 164 17.53 -19.67 34.50
N PRO A 165 17.63 -19.79 35.84
CA PRO A 165 16.43 -19.91 36.68
C PRO A 165 16.22 -18.76 37.70
N VAL A 166 15.15 -18.91 38.51
CA VAL A 166 14.83 -18.22 39.80
C VAL A 166 14.17 -16.83 39.64
N GLU A 167 12.83 -16.74 39.79
CA GLU A 167 12.04 -16.46 41.03
C GLU A 167 12.10 -14.96 41.44
N ASP A 168 11.11 -14.34 42.08
CA ASP A 168 9.67 -14.60 42.25
C ASP A 168 9.03 -13.30 42.78
N SER A 169 7.70 -13.14 42.63
CA SER A 169 6.77 -12.72 43.70
C SER A 169 5.38 -12.38 43.13
N GLU A 170 4.40 -13.20 43.55
CA GLU A 170 2.99 -12.82 43.85
C GLU A 170 2.14 -12.14 42.74
N GLY A 171 1.07 -12.74 42.19
CA GLY A 171 0.27 -13.89 42.63
C GLY A 171 -0.56 -13.53 43.88
N TRP A 172 -1.88 -13.35 43.83
CA TRP A 172 -2.93 -14.38 43.90
C TRP A 172 -4.31 -13.63 43.97
N ASN A 173 -5.48 -14.18 43.64
CA ASN A 173 -5.84 -15.25 42.71
C ASN A 173 -7.37 -15.27 42.45
N ALA A 174 -7.80 -16.24 41.64
CA ALA A 174 -9.17 -16.57 41.26
C ALA A 174 -10.22 -16.69 42.39
N TYR A 175 -11.49 -16.48 42.02
CA TYR A 175 -12.56 -17.38 42.47
C TYR A 175 -13.22 -18.10 41.29
N VAL A 176 -13.63 -19.34 41.56
CA VAL A 176 -13.81 -20.44 40.60
C VAL A 176 -15.28 -20.62 40.19
N ARG A 177 -15.52 -20.85 38.88
CA ARG A 177 -16.42 -21.86 38.24
C ARG A 177 -17.72 -22.21 39.02
N SER A 178 -18.91 -22.23 38.40
CA SER A 178 -19.27 -23.34 37.49
C SER A 178 -20.72 -23.33 36.98
N ARG A 179 -20.93 -23.57 35.67
CA ARG A 179 -21.84 -24.59 35.11
C ARG A 179 -21.71 -24.65 33.57
N ALA A 180 -21.29 -25.82 33.07
CA ALA A 180 -21.50 -26.26 31.67
C ALA A 180 -22.74 -27.22 31.68
N PRO A 181 -23.28 -27.73 30.55
CA PRO A 181 -22.67 -28.07 29.24
C PRO A 181 -23.32 -27.27 28.07
N SER A 182 -22.97 -27.31 26.78
CA SER A 182 -21.91 -27.91 25.91
C SER A 182 -22.10 -27.26 24.51
N ASN A 183 -21.25 -27.32 23.47
CA ASN A 183 -19.82 -27.61 23.20
C ASN A 183 -19.57 -27.03 21.76
N VAL A 184 -18.37 -26.73 21.23
CA VAL A 184 -16.97 -26.93 21.64
C VAL A 184 -16.25 -25.56 21.68
N SER A 185 -15.08 -25.49 22.31
CA SER A 185 -14.25 -24.27 22.43
C SER A 185 -13.50 -23.85 21.15
N GLN A 186 -13.36 -22.54 20.98
CA GLN A 186 -12.31 -21.93 20.15
C GLN A 186 -10.92 -22.17 20.77
N THR A 187 -9.90 -22.37 19.93
CA THR A 187 -8.51 -22.03 20.26
C THR A 187 -7.89 -21.22 19.11
N SER A 188 -7.05 -20.27 19.52
CA SER A 188 -6.31 -19.33 18.68
C SER A 188 -5.36 -20.01 17.70
N PRO A 189 -4.97 -19.31 16.62
CA PRO A 189 -3.59 -19.34 16.16
C PRO A 189 -2.97 -17.93 16.10
N ASN A 190 -1.95 -17.71 16.93
CA ASN A 190 -0.76 -17.01 16.44
C ASN A 190 0.10 -18.04 15.66
N ASP A 191 1.16 -17.55 15.01
CA ASP A 191 2.14 -18.28 14.20
C ASP A 191 1.70 -18.65 12.77
N ALA A 192 2.10 -17.78 11.82
CA ALA A 192 2.38 -18.15 10.44
C ALA A 192 3.49 -17.22 9.88
N PRO A 193 4.65 -17.75 9.45
CA PRO A 193 5.79 -16.94 9.00
C PRO A 193 5.69 -16.51 7.52
N ASP A 194 6.67 -15.72 7.10
CA ASP A 194 6.79 -15.16 5.75
C ASP A 194 6.90 -16.22 4.63
N GLU A 195 6.06 -16.10 3.61
CA GLU A 195 6.35 -16.61 2.26
C GLU A 195 6.34 -15.48 1.22
N ARG A 196 7.52 -14.91 0.97
CA ARG A 196 7.78 -14.12 -0.24
C ARG A 196 9.23 -14.27 -0.72
N SER A 197 9.51 -15.41 -1.34
CA SER A 197 10.61 -15.68 -2.28
C SER A 197 10.20 -16.94 -3.05
N LEU A 198 10.30 -17.04 -4.38
CA LEU A 198 11.42 -16.67 -5.23
C LEU A 198 10.99 -16.01 -6.55
N LEU A 199 11.67 -14.92 -6.92
CA LEU A 199 12.05 -14.66 -8.32
C LEU A 199 13.51 -14.18 -8.31
N LEU A 200 14.44 -15.12 -8.54
CA LEU A 200 15.86 -14.80 -8.59
C LEU A 200 16.26 -14.14 -9.92
N PRO A 201 17.26 -13.24 -9.94
CA PRO A 201 17.76 -12.63 -11.17
C PRO A 201 18.62 -13.61 -12.00
N ARG A 202 18.55 -13.45 -13.33
CA ARG A 202 19.40 -14.16 -14.30
C ARG A 202 20.87 -13.72 -14.20
N LYS A 203 21.78 -14.63 -13.81
CA LYS A 203 23.23 -14.41 -13.90
C LYS A 203 23.70 -14.24 -15.34
N ARG A 204 24.68 -13.36 -15.56
CA ARG A 204 25.63 -13.39 -16.68
C ARG A 204 27.06 -13.21 -16.13
N PRO A 205 27.94 -14.21 -16.20
CA PRO A 205 29.39 -14.04 -16.23
C PRO A 205 29.85 -13.84 -17.70
N SER A 206 31.08 -13.44 -18.03
CA SER A 206 32.14 -12.71 -17.31
C SER A 206 33.13 -12.21 -18.37
N GLU A 207 34.06 -11.32 -18.01
CA GLU A 207 35.08 -10.79 -18.92
C GLU A 207 36.03 -11.87 -19.46
N THR A 208 36.62 -11.63 -20.62
CA THR A 208 37.94 -12.17 -21.00
C THR A 208 38.69 -11.11 -21.82
N ARG A 209 40.00 -11.02 -21.60
CA ARG A 209 40.86 -9.87 -21.91
C ARG A 209 42.03 -10.34 -22.80
N GLN A 210 42.28 -9.74 -23.97
CA GLN A 210 43.61 -9.64 -24.64
C GLN A 210 43.52 -9.06 -26.08
N GLY A 211 44.64 -8.49 -26.58
CA GLY A 211 44.84 -7.95 -27.95
C GLY A 211 44.47 -6.47 -28.11
N VAL A 212 45.33 -5.45 -28.01
CA VAL A 212 46.65 -5.13 -28.64
C VAL A 212 46.54 -4.65 -30.10
N GLN A 213 47.11 -3.46 -30.35
CA GLN A 213 47.30 -2.64 -31.58
C GLN A 213 46.50 -1.32 -31.55
N THR A 214 47.10 -0.14 -31.28
CA THR A 214 47.84 0.78 -32.20
C THR A 214 46.97 1.22 -33.41
N VAL A 215 46.78 2.50 -33.75
CA VAL A 215 47.76 3.59 -34.05
C VAL A 215 47.08 4.99 -33.97
N GLY A 216 47.86 6.07 -33.73
CA GLY A 216 47.52 7.47 -34.14
C GLY A 216 46.67 8.27 -33.14
N CYS A 217 47.15 9.27 -32.39
CA CYS A 217 48.01 10.44 -32.69
C CYS A 217 47.35 11.52 -33.57
N MET A 218 46.83 12.59 -32.95
CA MET A 218 47.34 13.97 -33.11
C MET A 218 46.60 14.96 -32.19
N THR A 219 47.34 15.93 -31.66
CA THR A 219 46.86 17.05 -30.83
C THR A 219 47.12 18.40 -31.55
N PRO A 220 47.23 19.60 -30.92
CA PRO A 220 46.15 20.58 -30.93
C PRO A 220 46.57 21.99 -31.45
N THR A 221 45.61 22.93 -31.58
CA THR A 221 45.89 24.38 -31.82
C THR A 221 44.59 25.17 -31.52
N LEU A 222 44.50 25.98 -30.45
CA LEU A 222 45.00 27.37 -30.24
C LEU A 222 43.99 28.46 -30.65
N TYR A 223 43.35 29.16 -29.69
CA TYR A 223 43.78 30.51 -29.26
C TYR A 223 42.96 31.03 -28.06
N MET A 224 43.53 31.98 -27.30
CA MET A 224 42.96 32.60 -26.09
C MET A 224 42.85 34.15 -26.30
N PRO A 225 42.60 35.03 -25.30
CA PRO A 225 41.52 36.01 -25.38
C PRO A 225 41.98 37.48 -25.39
N LEU A 226 41.04 38.44 -25.37
CA LEU A 226 41.35 39.84 -25.02
C LEU A 226 40.21 40.53 -24.23
N ARG A 227 40.59 41.17 -23.11
CA ARG A 227 39.78 42.12 -22.34
C ARG A 227 40.15 43.55 -22.76
N ARG A 228 39.19 44.49 -22.77
CA ARG A 228 39.11 45.60 -21.78
C ARG A 228 38.00 46.62 -22.09
N ASN A 229 37.33 47.04 -21.02
CA ASN A 229 36.77 48.35 -20.67
C ASN A 229 36.33 49.32 -21.79
N CYS A 230 35.09 49.81 -21.67
CA CYS A 230 34.87 51.24 -21.42
C CYS A 230 33.53 51.49 -20.70
N GLN A 231 33.55 52.38 -19.70
CA GLN A 231 32.35 52.86 -19.01
C GLN A 231 31.71 54.03 -19.78
N ALA A 232 30.53 54.48 -19.31
CA ALA A 232 29.77 55.66 -19.75
C ALA A 232 28.93 55.51 -21.03
N PHE A 233 27.78 54.83 -20.90
CA PHE A 233 26.53 55.30 -21.54
C PHE A 233 25.30 55.12 -20.62
N ASN A 234 25.47 55.42 -19.33
CA ASN A 234 24.36 55.53 -18.36
C ASN A 234 23.69 56.91 -18.48
N LYS A 235 22.72 57.06 -19.40
CA LYS A 235 21.59 58.02 -19.37
C LYS A 235 20.81 57.95 -20.70
N CYS A 236 19.88 56.98 -20.82
CA CYS A 236 18.72 57.02 -21.74
C CYS A 236 17.80 55.78 -21.68
N THR A 237 18.12 54.75 -20.91
CA THR A 237 17.31 53.50 -20.80
C THR A 237 16.46 53.40 -19.53
N ALA A 238 16.48 54.40 -18.66
CA ALA A 238 15.78 54.39 -17.37
C ALA A 238 14.24 54.51 -17.49
N ASP A 239 13.73 55.16 -18.54
CA ASP A 239 12.28 55.41 -18.68
C ASP A 239 11.49 54.27 -19.31
N PHE A 240 12.15 53.32 -20.00
CA PHE A 240 11.48 52.13 -20.54
C PHE A 240 11.40 50.98 -19.52
N ALA A 241 12.41 50.84 -18.66
CA ALA A 241 12.41 49.85 -17.57
C ALA A 241 11.33 50.16 -16.51
N THR A 242 11.14 51.44 -16.19
CA THR A 242 10.19 51.87 -15.15
C THR A 242 8.72 51.67 -15.57
N PHE A 243 8.39 51.88 -16.84
CA PHE A 243 7.06 51.60 -17.38
C PHE A 243 6.76 50.09 -17.45
N ALA A 244 7.76 49.27 -17.79
CA ALA A 244 7.64 47.81 -17.73
C ALA A 244 7.44 47.29 -16.30
N GLN A 245 8.10 47.89 -15.30
CA GLN A 245 7.93 47.54 -13.89
C GLN A 245 6.52 47.89 -13.38
N PHE A 246 5.98 49.05 -13.77
CA PHE A 246 4.64 49.51 -13.34
C PHE A 246 3.52 48.65 -13.94
N LEU A 247 3.63 48.23 -15.20
CA LEU A 247 2.70 47.27 -15.82
C LEU A 247 2.79 45.86 -15.24
N TYR A 248 3.90 45.49 -14.58
CA TYR A 248 4.08 44.19 -13.94
C TYR A 248 3.50 44.13 -12.50
N GLN A 249 3.23 45.28 -11.88
CA GLN A 249 2.63 45.35 -10.52
C GLN A 249 1.14 45.74 -10.53
N ALA A 250 0.55 46.04 -11.70
CA ALA A 250 -0.82 46.52 -11.82
C ALA A 250 -1.79 45.54 -12.52
N HIS A 251 -1.62 44.21 -12.36
CA HIS A 251 -2.71 43.24 -12.50
C HIS A 251 -2.32 41.85 -11.98
N PRO A 252 -3.06 41.22 -11.05
CA PRO A 252 -2.91 39.79 -10.83
C PRO A 252 -3.39 39.05 -12.09
N TYR A 253 -2.57 38.09 -12.54
CA TYR A 253 -2.74 37.26 -13.73
C TYR A 253 -4.22 36.98 -14.09
N ALA A 254 -4.76 37.74 -15.03
CA ALA A 254 -5.97 37.38 -15.77
C ALA A 254 -5.63 36.27 -16.78
N MET A 255 -5.14 35.13 -16.27
CA MET A 255 -4.99 33.91 -17.06
C MET A 255 -6.33 33.64 -17.74
N SER A 256 -6.34 33.48 -19.06
CA SER A 256 -7.56 33.31 -19.84
C SER A 256 -8.11 31.90 -19.67
N TYR A 257 -8.50 31.54 -18.43
CA TYR A 257 -9.20 30.32 -18.10
C TYR A 257 -10.36 30.11 -19.06
N SER A 258 -10.49 28.90 -19.60
CA SER A 258 -11.62 28.55 -20.46
C SER A 258 -12.95 28.77 -19.73
N ARG A 259 -14.06 28.90 -20.46
CA ARG A 259 -15.39 29.06 -19.84
C ARG A 259 -15.67 27.92 -18.84
N GLU A 260 -15.24 26.71 -19.17
CA GLU A 260 -15.31 25.51 -18.31
C GLU A 260 -14.45 25.64 -17.06
N GLN A 261 -13.19 26.09 -17.17
CA GLN A 261 -12.32 26.31 -16.01
C GLN A 261 -12.85 27.40 -15.07
N ARG A 262 -13.46 28.47 -15.61
CA ARG A 262 -14.11 29.52 -14.81
C ARG A 262 -15.36 28.99 -14.11
N ALA A 263 -16.17 28.17 -14.79
CA ALA A 263 -17.33 27.52 -14.19
C ALA A 263 -16.91 26.54 -13.08
N ALA A 264 -15.89 25.72 -13.32
CA ALA A 264 -15.32 24.80 -12.34
C ALA A 264 -14.74 25.53 -11.12
N LYS A 265 -14.05 26.66 -11.31
CA LYS A 265 -13.53 27.49 -10.21
C LYS A 265 -14.68 28.07 -9.37
N ARG A 266 -15.69 28.66 -10.01
CA ARG A 266 -16.90 29.17 -9.32
C ARG A 266 -17.66 28.08 -8.57
N GLN A 267 -17.77 26.88 -9.16
CA GLN A 267 -18.40 25.74 -8.49
C GLN A 267 -17.57 25.27 -7.29
N ALA A 268 -16.23 25.24 -7.39
CA ALA A 268 -15.36 24.90 -6.26
C ALA A 268 -15.41 25.96 -5.15
N GLU A 269 -15.49 27.24 -5.50
CA GLU A 269 -15.70 28.35 -4.55
C GLU A 269 -17.07 28.23 -3.86
N ALA A 270 -18.16 28.01 -4.61
CA ALA A 270 -19.50 27.82 -4.06
C ALA A 270 -19.61 26.57 -3.17
N ASN A 271 -19.04 25.43 -3.60
CA ASN A 271 -18.97 24.22 -2.79
C ASN A 271 -18.15 24.43 -1.51
N THR A 272 -17.11 25.26 -1.55
CA THR A 272 -16.30 25.61 -0.37
C THR A 272 -17.12 26.45 0.60
N LEU A 273 -17.81 27.48 0.10
CA LEU A 273 -18.69 28.35 0.90
C LEU A 273 -19.79 27.52 1.59
N GLN A 274 -20.50 26.68 0.85
CA GLN A 274 -21.52 25.77 1.38
C GLN A 274 -20.94 24.80 2.41
N ALA A 275 -19.72 24.30 2.22
CA ALA A 275 -19.04 23.46 3.20
C ALA A 275 -18.66 24.23 4.48
N THR A 276 -18.14 25.46 4.37
CA THR A 276 -17.88 26.33 5.54
C THR A 276 -19.16 26.68 6.29
N GLU A 277 -20.25 26.98 5.59
CA GLU A 277 -21.57 27.23 6.19
C GLU A 277 -22.08 25.98 6.94
N SER A 278 -21.96 24.78 6.35
CA SER A 278 -22.35 23.53 7.01
C SER A 278 -21.51 23.21 8.25
N ILE A 279 -20.24 23.61 8.27
CA ILE A 279 -19.37 23.48 9.43
C ILE A 279 -19.77 24.52 10.48
N ALA A 280 -20.00 25.77 10.10
CA ALA A 280 -20.32 26.87 11.01
C ALA A 280 -21.71 26.74 11.66
N ALA A 281 -22.70 26.17 10.97
CA ALA A 281 -24.07 26.02 11.47
C ALA A 281 -24.24 24.92 12.55
N ASP A 282 -23.23 24.10 12.81
CA ASP A 282 -23.23 23.04 13.81
C ASP A 282 -22.74 23.59 15.17
N GLU A 283 -23.60 24.36 15.84
CA GLU A 283 -23.20 25.26 16.95
C GLU A 283 -22.94 24.58 18.31
N THR A 284 -23.28 23.30 18.51
CA THR A 284 -23.20 22.68 19.85
C THR A 284 -22.53 21.30 19.87
N GLY A 285 -21.22 21.28 20.11
CA GLY A 285 -20.48 20.05 20.44
C GLY A 285 -19.03 20.04 19.93
N PRO A 286 -18.24 19.01 20.31
CA PRO A 286 -16.95 18.73 19.68
C PRO A 286 -17.13 18.20 18.25
N VAL A 287 -16.19 18.57 17.39
CA VAL A 287 -16.14 18.11 15.99
C VAL A 287 -15.40 16.78 15.94
N PHE A 288 -16.16 15.69 15.84
CA PHE A 288 -15.61 14.36 15.62
C PHE A 288 -15.24 14.16 14.14
N PHE A 289 -14.00 13.74 13.90
CA PHE A 289 -13.51 13.37 12.57
C PHE A 289 -12.74 12.06 12.63
N TRP A 290 -12.88 11.24 11.59
CA TRP A 290 -12.13 10.00 11.42
C TRP A 290 -12.12 9.63 9.95
N LYS A 291 -10.99 9.11 9.46
CA LYS A 291 -10.71 8.76 8.05
C LYS A 291 -10.69 9.96 7.08
N PRO A 292 -10.02 9.83 5.92
CA PRO A 292 -10.04 10.83 4.86
C PRO A 292 -11.31 10.76 3.97
N GLU A 293 -12.15 9.73 4.12
CA GLU A 293 -13.46 9.63 3.49
C GLU A 293 -14.58 10.11 4.45
N GLY A 294 -15.44 11.01 3.98
CA GLY A 294 -16.58 11.53 4.75
C GLY A 294 -16.53 13.06 4.94
N GLU A 295 -17.14 13.81 4.01
CA GLU A 295 -17.44 15.22 4.24
C GLU A 295 -18.52 15.34 5.36
N PRO A 296 -18.51 16.40 6.20
CA PRO A 296 -17.72 17.63 6.08
C PRO A 296 -16.44 17.68 6.93
N TYR A 297 -16.08 16.61 7.64
CA TYR A 297 -15.00 16.65 8.65
C TYR A 297 -13.73 15.85 8.30
N SER A 298 -13.74 15.03 7.23
CA SER A 298 -12.56 14.27 6.79
C SER A 298 -11.33 15.13 6.45
N ILE A 299 -11.50 16.42 6.13
CA ILE A 299 -10.40 17.36 5.89
C ILE A 299 -9.41 17.46 7.06
N PHE A 300 -9.86 17.19 8.28
CA PHE A 300 -9.04 17.26 9.50
C PHE A 300 -8.14 16.03 9.66
N CYS A 301 -8.48 14.90 9.02
CA CYS A 301 -7.63 13.71 9.04
C CYS A 301 -6.27 13.97 8.36
N GLN A 302 -5.18 13.47 8.97
CA GLN A 302 -3.82 13.57 8.39
C GLN A 302 -3.67 12.89 7.02
N TRP A 303 -4.56 11.94 6.70
CA TRP A 303 -4.55 11.17 5.46
C TRP A 303 -5.27 11.88 4.31
N TYR A 304 -5.98 12.98 4.59
CA TYR A 304 -6.73 13.72 3.58
C TYR A 304 -5.80 14.26 2.47
N PRO A 305 -6.07 13.95 1.19
CA PRO A 305 -5.24 14.43 0.07
C PRO A 305 -5.19 15.96 0.03
N SER A 306 -4.02 16.51 0.36
CA SER A 306 -3.74 17.94 0.44
C SER A 306 -2.27 18.14 0.10
N PRO A 307 -1.92 18.40 -1.18
CA PRO A 307 -0.52 18.52 -1.58
C PRO A 307 0.12 19.82 -1.06
N PHE A 308 1.18 19.73 -0.26
CA PHE A 308 1.90 20.91 0.27
C PHE A 308 3.42 20.69 0.26
N LEU A 309 4.17 21.80 0.25
CA LEU A 309 5.63 21.84 0.38
C LEU A 309 5.99 22.36 1.77
N ASP A 310 6.96 21.74 2.43
CA ASP A 310 7.54 22.25 3.67
C ASP A 310 9.05 22.47 3.46
N PRO A 311 9.49 23.72 3.20
CA PRO A 311 10.89 24.00 2.89
C PRO A 311 11.86 23.75 4.04
N GLU A 312 11.38 23.80 5.29
CA GLU A 312 12.20 23.54 6.49
C GLU A 312 12.49 22.04 6.62
N VAL A 313 11.53 21.21 6.23
CA VAL A 313 11.64 19.74 6.26
C VAL A 313 12.32 19.17 5.02
N HIS A 314 11.93 19.63 3.82
CA HIS A 314 12.58 19.22 2.57
C HIS A 314 12.40 20.28 1.46
N PRO A 315 13.49 20.84 0.90
CA PRO A 315 13.45 22.07 0.10
C PRO A 315 12.60 21.99 -1.18
N THR A 316 12.39 20.79 -1.74
CA THR A 316 11.72 20.60 -3.04
C THR A 316 10.67 19.48 -3.09
N HIS A 317 10.31 18.84 -1.97
CA HIS A 317 9.42 17.67 -2.01
C HIS A 317 7.99 18.05 -1.62
N VAL A 318 7.06 17.85 -2.55
CA VAL A 318 5.63 18.05 -2.30
C VAL A 318 5.04 16.77 -1.70
N PHE A 319 4.64 16.83 -0.44
CA PHE A 319 3.93 15.76 0.26
C PHE A 319 2.46 15.76 -0.16
N ASN A 320 1.84 14.61 -0.44
CA ASN A 320 0.44 14.55 -0.88
C ASN A 320 -0.56 14.62 0.28
N CYS A 321 -0.13 14.35 1.52
CA CYS A 321 -0.90 14.54 2.75
C CYS A 321 0.04 14.60 3.97
N ALA A 322 -0.50 15.04 5.12
CA ALA A 322 0.25 15.30 6.35
C ALA A 322 1.00 14.06 6.90
N GLU A 323 0.39 12.88 6.84
CA GLU A 323 1.02 11.62 7.26
C GLU A 323 2.34 11.35 6.48
N GLN A 324 2.46 11.77 5.21
CA GLN A 324 3.69 11.56 4.44
C GLN A 324 4.86 12.38 4.99
N CYS A 325 4.62 13.66 5.34
CA CYS A 325 5.62 14.52 5.94
C CYS A 325 5.99 14.01 7.34
N MET A 326 5.00 13.62 8.14
CA MET A 326 5.21 13.04 9.48
C MET A 326 6.05 11.76 9.43
N MET A 327 5.81 10.87 8.46
CA MET A 327 6.63 9.66 8.28
C MET A 327 8.03 9.96 7.76
N TYR A 328 8.21 11.00 6.95
CA TYR A 328 9.55 11.44 6.54
C TYR A 328 10.35 12.02 7.72
N GLN A 329 9.76 12.90 8.53
CA GLN A 329 10.42 13.42 9.73
C GLN A 329 10.72 12.32 10.75
N LYS A 330 9.80 11.37 10.95
CA LYS A 330 10.06 10.17 11.76
C LYS A 330 11.25 9.34 11.22
N ALA A 331 11.40 9.24 9.89
CA ALA A 331 12.53 8.57 9.26
C ALA A 331 13.85 9.32 9.46
N LEU A 332 13.84 10.65 9.51
CA LEU A 332 15.02 11.46 9.89
C LEU A 332 15.47 11.15 11.32
N VAL A 333 14.54 11.07 12.28
CA VAL A 333 14.86 10.67 13.67
C VAL A 333 15.38 9.24 13.74
N LEU A 334 14.80 8.29 12.99
CA LEU A 334 15.31 6.91 12.90
C LEU A 334 16.71 6.80 12.27
N ALA A 335 17.05 7.75 11.40
CA ALA A 335 18.33 7.84 10.70
C ALA A 335 19.43 8.56 11.50
N THR A 336 19.14 9.17 12.65
CA THR A 336 20.19 9.74 13.50
C THR A 336 21.11 8.61 13.98
N PRO A 337 22.44 8.73 13.83
CA PRO A 337 23.35 7.66 14.17
C PRO A 337 23.33 7.38 15.67
N GLU A 338 23.26 6.10 16.04
CA GLU A 338 23.48 5.67 17.41
C GLU A 338 24.95 5.91 17.78
N LEU A 339 25.18 6.81 18.73
CA LEU A 339 26.49 7.05 19.33
C LEU A 339 26.68 6.02 20.45
N GLU A 340 27.83 5.34 20.49
CA GLU A 340 28.20 4.52 21.65
C GLU A 340 28.34 5.43 22.88
N GLU A 341 27.39 5.33 23.82
CA GLU A 341 27.50 5.90 25.16
C GLU A 341 28.84 5.47 25.78
N PRO A 342 29.69 6.39 26.25
CA PRO A 342 30.95 6.03 26.88
C PRO A 342 30.67 5.30 28.20
N SER A 343 30.86 3.98 28.19
CA SER A 343 30.68 3.11 29.36
C SER A 343 31.30 3.74 30.62
N PRO A 344 30.57 3.79 31.76
CA PRO A 344 31.03 4.46 32.96
C PRO A 344 32.37 3.88 33.42
N ALA A 345 33.33 4.78 33.65
CA ALA A 345 34.75 4.44 33.59
C ALA A 345 35.18 3.36 34.59
N GLN A 346 35.57 2.19 34.06
CA GLN A 346 36.65 1.40 34.64
C GLN A 346 37.93 1.68 33.84
N GLY A 347 39.00 2.04 34.55
CA GLY A 347 40.13 2.74 33.96
C GLY A 347 40.95 1.90 32.97
N GLY A 348 41.37 2.51 31.86
CA GLY A 348 42.38 1.92 30.98
C GLY A 348 42.10 2.05 29.48
N LYS A 349 42.51 3.20 28.89
CA LYS A 349 42.81 3.43 27.46
C LYS A 349 42.40 2.33 26.46
N LYS A 350 41.33 2.58 25.70
CA LYS A 350 41.35 2.75 24.23
C LYS A 350 39.99 3.27 23.75
N LYS A 351 39.98 4.32 22.91
CA LYS A 351 38.80 4.63 22.10
C LYS A 351 38.67 3.50 21.07
N GLY A 352 37.79 2.55 21.34
CA GLY A 352 37.47 1.47 20.40
C GLY A 352 36.94 2.05 19.09
N LYS A 353 37.16 1.35 17.98
CA LYS A 353 36.33 1.59 16.80
C LYS A 353 34.93 1.07 17.11
N PRO A 354 33.86 1.79 16.71
CA PRO A 354 32.50 1.33 16.97
C PRO A 354 32.30 -0.06 16.36
N SER A 355 31.45 -0.86 17.00
CA SER A 355 31.25 -2.23 16.58
C SER A 355 30.80 -2.34 15.10
N ALA A 356 31.18 -3.44 14.45
CA ALA A 356 30.80 -3.69 13.05
C ALA A 356 29.28 -3.76 12.85
N TRP A 357 28.52 -4.15 13.90
CA TRP A 357 27.06 -4.21 13.85
C TRP A 357 26.42 -2.81 13.97
N ILE A 358 26.89 -1.92 14.86
CA ILE A 358 26.44 -0.52 14.95
C ILE A 358 26.74 0.22 13.64
N THR A 359 27.94 -0.01 13.09
CA THR A 359 28.33 0.61 11.82
C THR A 359 27.38 0.19 10.69
N ARG A 360 27.00 -1.09 10.63
CA ARG A 360 26.05 -1.61 9.64
C ARG A 360 24.62 -1.11 9.87
N SER A 361 24.12 -1.14 11.10
CA SER A 361 22.76 -0.69 11.42
C SER A 361 22.58 0.80 11.13
N ASN A 362 23.57 1.64 11.44
CA ASN A 362 23.57 3.07 11.10
C ASN A 362 23.58 3.29 9.58
N ILE A 363 24.34 2.50 8.80
CA ILE A 363 24.33 2.57 7.32
C ILE A 363 22.97 2.17 6.72
N GLU A 364 22.31 1.15 7.29
CA GLU A 364 20.99 0.71 6.85
C GLU A 364 19.91 1.75 7.24
N ARG A 365 19.96 2.30 8.47
CA ARG A 365 19.04 3.36 8.95
C ARG A 365 19.19 4.68 8.19
N ALA A 366 20.40 5.07 7.79
CA ALA A 366 20.67 6.29 7.04
C ALA A 366 19.96 6.36 5.66
N ARG A 367 19.42 5.24 5.16
CA ARG A 367 18.67 5.15 3.90
C ARG A 367 17.15 5.29 4.06
N LEU A 368 16.63 5.17 5.29
CA LEU A 368 15.20 5.21 5.57
C LEU A 368 14.51 6.49 5.05
N PRO A 369 15.10 7.70 5.13
CA PRO A 369 14.47 8.90 4.60
C PRO A 369 14.27 8.82 3.07
N GLN A 370 15.26 8.34 2.31
CA GLN A 370 15.12 8.18 0.86
C GLN A 370 14.14 7.05 0.50
N GLU A 371 14.10 5.96 1.25
CA GLU A 371 13.11 4.88 1.05
C GLU A 371 11.68 5.36 1.30
N VAL A 372 11.47 6.19 2.32
CA VAL A 372 10.18 6.84 2.60
C VAL A 372 9.79 7.80 1.48
N LEU A 373 10.69 8.66 0.97
CA LEU A 373 10.37 9.54 -0.15
C LEU A 373 10.12 8.78 -1.48
N ALA A 374 10.78 7.63 -1.68
CA ALA A 374 10.53 6.77 -2.85
C ALA A 374 9.15 6.07 -2.78
N ALA A 375 8.62 5.83 -1.59
CA ALA A 375 7.33 5.18 -1.37
C ALA A 375 6.15 6.15 -1.58
N ARG A 376 5.49 6.08 -2.75
CA ARG A 376 4.38 6.98 -3.12
C ARG A 376 3.11 6.90 -2.25
N LYS A 377 2.90 5.86 -1.45
CA LYS A 377 1.67 5.68 -0.64
C LYS A 377 1.96 5.93 0.85
N PRO A 378 1.14 6.72 1.59
CA PRO A 378 1.32 6.97 3.02
C PRO A 378 1.38 5.68 3.85
N GLY A 379 0.51 4.70 3.56
CA GLY A 379 0.55 3.39 4.23
C GLY A 379 1.84 2.60 4.02
N LEU A 380 2.52 2.75 2.88
CA LEU A 380 3.82 2.12 2.65
C LEU A 380 4.93 2.85 3.41
N GLN A 381 4.88 4.18 3.47
CA GLN A 381 5.81 5.00 4.27
C GLN A 381 5.71 4.65 5.76
N LYS A 382 4.47 4.56 6.28
CA LYS A 382 4.19 4.11 7.66
C LYS A 382 4.63 2.68 7.93
N ALA A 383 4.56 1.79 6.93
CA ALA A 383 5.09 0.43 7.05
C ALA A 383 6.63 0.39 7.09
N ILE A 384 7.32 1.23 6.31
CA ILE A 384 8.79 1.36 6.34
C ILE A 384 9.25 1.86 7.71
N THR A 385 8.68 2.95 8.23
CA THR A 385 9.04 3.52 9.55
C THR A 385 8.57 2.70 10.75
N ARG A 386 7.77 1.64 10.54
CA ARG A 386 7.41 0.64 11.56
C ARG A 386 8.35 -0.57 11.59
N LYS A 387 9.06 -0.86 10.49
CA LYS A 387 10.06 -1.95 10.45
C LYS A 387 11.34 -1.59 11.20
N ALA A 388 11.75 -0.33 11.14
CA ALA A 388 12.85 0.17 11.95
C ALA A 388 12.39 0.39 13.40
N ARG A 389 13.02 -0.30 14.35
CA ARG A 389 12.84 -0.04 15.78
C ARG A 389 13.69 1.16 16.21
N PHE A 390 13.09 2.09 16.95
CA PHE A 390 13.81 3.15 17.63
C PHE A 390 14.82 2.55 18.64
N THR A 391 15.92 3.26 18.87
CA THR A 391 16.70 3.14 20.12
C THR A 391 16.03 3.99 21.20
N ASP A 392 16.36 3.79 22.48
CA ASP A 392 15.73 4.54 23.57
C ASP A 392 15.93 6.06 23.45
N ALA A 393 17.10 6.49 22.99
CA ALA A 393 17.40 7.90 22.70
C ALA A 393 16.52 8.45 21.56
N GLN A 394 16.37 7.71 20.47
CA GLN A 394 15.52 8.11 19.34
C GLN A 394 14.03 8.09 19.70
N ALA A 395 13.59 7.14 20.53
CA ALA A 395 12.22 7.06 21.02
C ALA A 395 11.91 8.28 21.91
N LYS A 396 12.81 8.62 22.84
CA LYS A 396 12.69 9.81 23.68
C LYS A 396 12.63 11.10 22.86
N GLU A 397 13.47 11.23 21.84
CA GLU A 397 13.47 12.40 20.96
C GLU A 397 12.20 12.49 20.09
N TRP A 398 11.72 11.36 19.57
CA TRP A 398 10.45 11.32 18.84
C TRP A 398 9.25 11.65 19.75
N GLU A 399 9.20 11.09 20.96
CA GLU A 399 8.13 11.39 21.92
C GLU A 399 8.11 12.87 22.32
N ARG A 400 9.30 13.50 22.41
CA ARG A 400 9.46 14.95 22.67
C ARG A 400 8.99 15.82 21.52
N THR A 401 9.27 15.45 20.27
CA THR A 401 9.12 16.33 19.09
C THR A 401 7.86 16.07 18.26
N LYS A 402 7.27 14.87 18.32
CA LYS A 402 6.17 14.45 17.43
C LYS A 402 4.96 15.40 17.43
N PHE A 403 4.68 16.05 18.55
CA PHE A 403 3.54 16.97 18.65
C PHE A 403 3.79 18.24 17.82
N ASP A 404 4.90 18.93 18.08
CA ASP A 404 5.32 20.14 17.35
C ASP A 404 5.47 19.86 15.85
N VAL A 405 6.01 18.69 15.49
CA VAL A 405 6.08 18.20 14.11
C VAL A 405 4.70 18.17 13.45
N VAL A 406 3.68 17.66 14.13
CA VAL A 406 2.31 17.59 13.59
C VAL A 406 1.62 18.96 13.61
N VAL A 407 1.93 19.85 14.55
CA VAL A 407 1.48 21.24 14.54
C VAL A 407 2.03 21.95 13.29
N GLN A 408 3.33 21.90 13.05
CA GLN A 408 3.97 22.56 11.89
C GLN A 408 3.46 22.00 10.57
N ILE A 409 3.36 20.67 10.44
CA ILE A 409 2.77 20.02 9.27
C ILE A 409 1.33 20.47 9.02
N SER A 410 0.53 20.59 10.08
CA SER A 410 -0.86 21.04 9.98
C SER A 410 -0.93 22.50 9.54
N TYR A 411 -0.16 23.36 10.19
CA TYR A 411 -0.03 24.77 9.83
C TYR A 411 0.37 24.93 8.35
N CYS A 412 1.47 24.33 7.90
CA CYS A 412 1.92 24.35 6.50
C CYS A 412 0.85 23.88 5.50
N LYS A 413 0.12 22.80 5.84
CA LYS A 413 -1.02 22.28 5.05
C LYS A 413 -2.12 23.33 4.91
N TYR A 414 -2.56 23.96 5.99
CA TYR A 414 -3.67 24.91 5.94
C TYR A 414 -3.25 26.26 5.33
N THR A 415 -2.05 26.79 5.61
CA THR A 415 -1.54 28.01 4.99
C THR A 415 -1.50 27.93 3.45
N GLN A 416 -1.13 26.77 2.90
CA GLN A 416 -1.09 26.55 1.44
C GLN A 416 -2.45 26.24 0.79
N HIS A 417 -3.49 25.96 1.58
CA HIS A 417 -4.82 25.58 1.08
C HIS A 417 -5.91 26.50 1.66
N PRO A 418 -6.18 27.68 1.06
CA PRO A 418 -7.14 28.66 1.59
C PRO A 418 -8.52 28.09 1.91
N ASN A 419 -9.04 27.20 1.06
CA ASN A 419 -10.33 26.52 1.28
C ASN A 419 -10.32 25.62 2.52
N LEU A 420 -9.19 25.00 2.84
CA LEU A 420 -9.02 24.20 4.05
C LEU A 420 -8.76 25.09 5.28
N ARG A 421 -7.99 26.18 5.14
CA ARG A 421 -7.79 27.22 6.18
C ARG A 421 -9.13 27.76 6.64
N ALA A 422 -9.98 28.20 5.71
CA ALA A 422 -11.32 28.71 6.00
C ALA A 422 -12.20 27.69 6.75
N ARG A 423 -12.18 26.42 6.33
CA ARG A 423 -12.94 25.34 7.00
C ARG A 423 -12.40 25.00 8.40
N LEU A 424 -11.09 25.08 8.63
CA LEU A 424 -10.51 24.93 9.98
C LEU A 424 -10.88 26.10 10.88
N LEU A 425 -10.81 27.34 10.39
CA LEU A 425 -11.17 28.54 11.15
C LEU A 425 -12.67 28.57 11.49
N ALA A 426 -13.53 28.16 10.55
CA ALA A 426 -14.98 27.99 10.72
C ALA A 426 -15.37 26.94 11.79
N THR A 427 -14.43 26.16 12.32
CA THR A 427 -14.72 25.33 13.50
C THR A 427 -14.95 26.15 14.77
N GLY A 428 -14.60 27.45 14.77
CA GLY A 428 -14.71 28.30 15.96
C GLY A 428 -13.82 27.76 17.07
N ASP A 429 -14.28 27.85 18.31
CA ASP A 429 -13.54 27.34 19.48
C ASP A 429 -13.94 25.90 19.85
N ARG A 430 -14.69 25.21 18.98
CA ARG A 430 -15.06 23.81 19.18
C ARG A 430 -13.81 22.94 19.27
N GLU A 431 -13.88 21.96 20.17
CA GLU A 431 -12.85 20.94 20.33
C GLU A 431 -12.84 20.02 19.10
N LEU A 432 -11.67 19.81 18.52
CA LEU A 432 -11.48 18.89 17.40
C LEU A 432 -11.07 17.52 17.95
N VAL A 433 -11.75 16.45 17.55
CA VAL A 433 -11.54 15.10 18.11
C VAL A 433 -11.36 14.03 17.02
N GLU A 434 -10.17 13.42 16.96
CA GLU A 434 -9.90 12.27 16.08
C GLU A 434 -10.56 11.01 16.67
N ALA A 435 -11.75 10.68 16.17
CA ALA A 435 -12.65 9.63 16.64
C ALA A 435 -12.25 8.22 16.15
N SER A 436 -10.96 7.89 16.30
CA SER A 436 -10.39 6.61 15.90
C SER A 436 -10.56 5.55 16.99
N ASP A 437 -11.25 4.46 16.66
CA ASP A 437 -11.45 3.29 17.52
C ASP A 437 -10.15 2.54 17.87
N LYS A 438 -9.10 2.70 17.04
CA LYS A 438 -7.85 1.93 17.10
C LYS A 438 -6.65 2.72 17.64
N ASP A 439 -6.75 4.04 17.77
CA ASP A 439 -5.63 4.90 18.17
C ASP A 439 -6.00 5.74 19.40
N ARG A 440 -5.37 5.44 20.55
CA ARG A 440 -5.51 6.15 21.83
C ARG A 440 -4.41 7.20 22.07
N VAL A 441 -3.52 7.42 21.11
CA VAL A 441 -2.42 8.40 21.21
C VAL A 441 -2.75 9.63 20.35
N TRP A 442 -3.01 9.42 19.06
CA TRP A 442 -3.41 10.49 18.15
C TRP A 442 -4.91 10.76 18.19
N GLY A 443 -5.71 9.71 18.42
CA GLY A 443 -7.16 9.81 18.63
C GLY A 443 -7.59 9.47 20.07
N ILE A 444 -8.90 9.31 20.23
CA ILE A 444 -9.55 9.02 21.53
C ILE A 444 -9.76 7.52 21.83
N GLY A 445 -9.57 6.61 20.88
CA GLY A 445 -9.83 5.17 21.08
C GLY A 445 -11.31 4.77 21.04
N PHE A 446 -12.20 5.64 20.57
CA PHE A 446 -13.63 5.40 20.42
C PHE A 446 -14.14 5.98 19.09
N ALA A 447 -15.13 5.31 18.48
CA ALA A 447 -15.89 5.88 17.38
C ALA A 447 -16.83 7.00 17.88
N ALA A 448 -17.13 7.97 17.01
CA ALA A 448 -17.87 9.20 17.35
C ALA A 448 -19.20 8.94 18.10
N GLU A 449 -19.97 7.93 17.68
CA GLU A 449 -21.24 7.49 18.28
C GLU A 449 -21.16 7.16 19.79
N TYR A 450 -19.98 6.73 20.25
CA TYR A 450 -19.73 6.30 21.62
C TYR A 450 -18.75 7.23 22.36
N ALA A 451 -18.23 8.25 21.69
CA ALA A 451 -17.17 9.11 22.22
C ALA A 451 -17.61 9.85 23.49
N GLU A 452 -18.66 10.68 23.44
CA GLU A 452 -19.12 11.46 24.60
C GLU A 452 -19.51 10.60 25.80
N LYS A 453 -20.08 9.40 25.56
CA LYS A 453 -20.46 8.47 26.63
C LYS A 453 -19.27 7.95 27.43
N ASN A 454 -18.08 7.93 26.82
CA ASN A 454 -16.85 7.37 27.40
C ASN A 454 -15.75 8.42 27.57
N ARG A 455 -16.13 9.70 27.76
CA ARG A 455 -15.18 10.84 27.82
C ARG A 455 -14.07 10.69 28.87
N ALA A 456 -14.35 10.01 29.98
CA ALA A 456 -13.37 9.69 31.02
C ALA A 456 -12.31 8.65 30.61
N GLU A 457 -12.59 7.85 29.57
CA GLU A 457 -11.69 6.80 29.07
C GLU A 457 -10.93 7.19 27.79
N TRP A 458 -11.07 8.45 27.33
CA TRP A 458 -10.47 8.91 26.08
C TRP A 458 -8.94 8.77 26.06
N GLY A 459 -8.44 8.43 24.87
CA GLY A 459 -7.04 8.59 24.51
C GLY A 459 -6.59 10.06 24.47
N SER A 460 -5.31 10.26 24.16
CA SER A 460 -4.67 11.58 24.26
C SER A 460 -5.12 12.63 23.23
N ASN A 461 -5.85 12.24 22.17
CA ASN A 461 -6.33 13.14 21.11
C ASN A 461 -5.25 14.12 20.59
N LEU A 462 -3.99 13.66 20.46
CA LEU A 462 -2.87 14.54 20.09
C LEU A 462 -3.08 15.25 18.75
N LEU A 463 -3.80 14.61 17.81
CA LEU A 463 -4.09 15.22 16.51
C LEU A 463 -5.13 16.35 16.63
N GLY A 464 -6.22 16.11 17.35
CA GLY A 464 -7.20 17.16 17.66
C GLY A 464 -6.55 18.39 18.29
N ARG A 465 -5.70 18.17 19.31
CA ARG A 465 -4.93 19.26 19.94
C ARG A 465 -3.99 19.98 18.97
N ALA A 466 -3.22 19.24 18.17
CA ALA A 466 -2.29 19.85 17.22
C ALA A 466 -3.00 20.69 16.13
N LEU A 467 -4.20 20.26 15.69
CA LEU A 467 -5.03 21.05 14.78
C LEU A 467 -5.55 22.33 15.43
N MET A 468 -5.91 22.30 16.72
CA MET A 468 -6.35 23.49 17.46
C MET A 468 -5.20 24.48 17.67
N THR A 469 -4.00 24.02 18.02
CA THR A 469 -2.80 24.87 18.09
C THR A 469 -2.45 25.47 16.72
N ALA A 470 -2.55 24.69 15.63
CA ALA A 470 -2.37 25.23 14.29
C ALA A 470 -3.47 26.25 13.91
N ARG A 471 -4.73 26.03 14.32
CA ARG A 471 -5.85 26.98 14.15
C ARG A 471 -5.59 28.30 14.85
N GLU A 472 -5.03 28.28 16.07
CA GLU A 472 -4.64 29.48 16.82
C GLU A 472 -3.54 30.28 16.11
N GLY A 473 -2.47 29.61 15.64
CA GLY A 473 -1.43 30.28 14.84
C GLY A 473 -1.97 30.92 13.56
N LEU A 474 -2.86 30.22 12.85
CA LEU A 474 -3.49 30.73 11.62
C LEU A 474 -4.45 31.90 11.86
N ARG A 475 -5.01 32.06 13.07
CA ARG A 475 -5.82 33.24 13.47
C ARG A 475 -4.94 34.45 13.75
N ALA A 476 -3.89 34.28 14.55
CA ALA A 476 -2.95 35.36 14.89
C ALA A 476 -2.36 35.99 13.62
N GLU A 477 -2.13 35.21 12.57
CA GLU A 477 -1.74 35.72 11.26
C GLU A 477 -2.84 36.54 10.57
N GLN A 478 -4.09 36.08 10.55
CA GLN A 478 -5.20 36.87 9.97
C GLN A 478 -5.40 38.20 10.71
N GLU A 479 -5.21 38.21 12.02
CA GLU A 479 -5.26 39.43 12.85
C GLU A 479 -4.07 40.36 12.61
N SER A 480 -2.96 39.86 12.05
CA SER A 480 -1.79 40.67 11.67
C SER A 480 -1.80 41.12 10.20
N GLU A 481 -2.58 40.46 9.33
CA GLU A 481 -2.71 40.73 7.90
C GLU A 481 -3.88 41.68 7.57
N GLY A 482 -4.82 41.88 8.51
CA GLY A 482 -6.05 42.70 8.37
C GLY A 482 -5.98 44.06 9.07
#